data_AF-A0A091W8F0-F1
#
_entry.id   AF-A0A091W8F0-F1
#
_cell.length_a   1.000
_cell.length_b   1.000
_cell.length_c   1.000
_cell.angle_alpha   90.00
_cell.angle_beta   90.00
_cell.angle_gamma   90.00
#
_symmetry.space_group_name_H-M   'P 1'
#
loop_
_entity.id
_entity.type
_entity.pdbx_description
1 polymer ?
#
loop_
_entity_poly.entity_id
_entity_poly.type
_entity_poly.pdbx_seq_one_letter_code
_entity_poly.pdbx_strand_id
1 'polypeptide(L)'
;PQILGEWTYVAGASKYPPHLKELKEIKYATFSFSPGRHENELNTTEIMRVNETCVRTNSSKILIFQHNSTLMHVYEQVHSTAHLIQTDKDLLLLQHRNGNVPGLSLSARTLNVSKEHLEEFKAHLHCLGFTEDEVFFVS
;
A
#
# COMPACT_ATOMS: atom_id res chain seq x y z
N PRO A 1 -1.42 -16.29 7.61
CA PRO A 1 -1.73 -14.88 7.27
C PRO A 1 -2.24 -14.77 5.82
N GLN A 2 -3.48 -14.30 5.60
CA GLN A 2 -4.07 -14.15 4.25
C GLN A 2 -3.34 -13.11 3.38
N ILE A 3 -2.47 -12.29 3.96
CA ILE A 3 -1.71 -11.24 3.27
C ILE A 3 -0.49 -11.76 2.48
N LEU A 4 -0.08 -13.02 2.65
CA LEU A 4 1.09 -13.57 1.93
C LEU A 4 0.89 -13.60 0.41
N GLY A 5 1.99 -13.63 -0.34
CA GLY A 5 1.99 -13.69 -1.80
C GLY A 5 2.09 -12.32 -2.47
N GLU A 6 1.85 -12.31 -3.77
CA GLU A 6 1.97 -11.12 -4.63
C GLU A 6 0.72 -10.24 -4.57
N TRP A 7 0.95 -8.93 -4.69
CA TRP A 7 -0.03 -7.87 -4.74
C TRP A 7 0.39 -6.87 -5.81
N THR A 8 -0.60 -6.39 -6.56
CA THR A 8 -0.44 -5.28 -7.49
C THR A 8 -1.06 -4.04 -6.89
N TYR A 9 -0.29 -2.96 -6.85
CA TYR A 9 -0.79 -1.65 -6.46
C TYR A 9 -1.77 -1.16 -7.52
N VAL A 10 -2.94 -0.69 -7.10
CA VAL A 10 -4.00 -0.24 -8.00
C VAL A 10 -4.16 1.27 -7.97
N ALA A 11 -4.25 1.82 -6.76
CA ALA A 11 -4.46 3.26 -6.57
C ALA A 11 -4.03 3.74 -5.19
N GLY A 12 -3.85 5.05 -5.05
CA GLY A 12 -3.75 5.66 -3.74
C GLY A 12 -3.93 7.17 -3.74
N ALA A 13 -4.08 7.69 -2.53
CA ALA A 13 -4.18 9.10 -2.24
C ALA A 13 -3.35 9.43 -1.00
N SER A 14 -2.77 10.62 -0.96
CA SER A 14 -1.91 11.05 0.15
C SER A 14 -1.90 12.55 0.28
N LYS A 15 -2.11 13.05 1.50
CA LYS A 15 -1.85 14.45 1.84
C LYS A 15 -0.40 14.69 2.27
N TYR A 16 0.39 13.62 2.40
CA TYR A 16 1.80 13.71 2.79
C TYR A 16 2.66 14.04 1.56
N PRO A 17 3.33 15.22 1.51
CA PRO A 17 3.94 15.71 0.28
C PRO A 17 4.98 14.78 -0.38
N PRO A 18 5.87 14.09 0.37
CA PRO A 18 6.81 13.14 -0.23
C PRO A 18 6.11 11.98 -0.92
N HIS A 19 5.14 11.35 -0.26
CA HIS A 19 4.37 10.25 -0.86
C HIS A 19 3.47 10.76 -2.00
N LEU A 20 2.90 11.97 -1.92
CA LEU A 20 2.12 12.56 -3.02
C LEU A 20 2.96 12.75 -4.29
N LYS A 21 4.23 13.14 -4.17
CA LYS A 21 5.14 13.24 -5.33
C LYS A 21 5.37 11.87 -5.96
N GLU A 22 5.63 10.87 -5.12
CA GLU A 22 5.81 9.49 -5.57
C GLU A 22 4.56 8.95 -6.30
N LEU A 23 3.36 9.14 -5.74
CA LEU A 23 2.09 8.72 -6.36
C LEU A 23 1.86 9.32 -7.76
N LYS A 24 2.35 10.53 -8.03
CA LYS A 24 2.24 11.18 -9.35
C LYS A 24 3.17 10.56 -10.40
N GLU A 25 4.22 9.88 -9.96
CA GLU A 25 5.29 9.37 -10.81
C GLU A 25 5.25 7.84 -10.97
N ILE A 26 4.64 7.12 -10.03
CA ILE A 26 4.43 5.66 -10.15
C ILE A 26 3.54 5.38 -11.36
N LYS A 27 4.04 4.54 -12.26
CA LYS A 27 3.30 3.98 -13.40
C LYS A 27 2.82 2.58 -13.13
N TYR A 28 3.60 1.81 -12.38
CA TYR A 28 3.27 0.44 -12.02
C TYR A 28 3.97 0.08 -10.71
N ALA A 29 3.33 -0.72 -9.87
CA ALA A 29 3.99 -1.27 -8.69
C ALA A 29 3.41 -2.65 -8.32
N THR A 30 4.29 -3.60 -8.04
CA THR A 30 3.96 -4.86 -7.39
C THR A 30 4.82 -5.07 -6.17
N PHE A 31 4.30 -5.82 -5.22
CA PHE A 31 5.06 -6.26 -4.07
C PHE A 31 4.60 -7.65 -3.64
N SER A 32 5.49 -8.37 -2.99
CA SER A 32 5.17 -9.69 -2.45
C SER A 32 5.58 -9.79 -0.99
N PHE A 33 4.72 -10.44 -0.21
CA PHE A 33 5.00 -10.75 1.19
C PHE A 33 5.32 -12.23 1.35
N SER A 34 6.45 -12.51 1.98
CA SER A 34 6.85 -13.86 2.38
C SER A 34 7.16 -13.92 3.87
N PRO A 35 7.03 -15.08 4.52
CA PRO A 35 7.37 -15.22 5.93
C PRO A 35 8.79 -14.74 6.24
N GLY A 36 8.93 -13.93 7.28
CA GLY A 36 10.21 -13.48 7.81
C GLY A 36 10.83 -14.48 8.78
N ARG A 37 11.85 -14.03 9.52
CA ARG A 37 12.52 -14.87 10.54
C ARG A 37 11.66 -15.10 11.79
N HIS A 38 10.76 -14.18 12.07
CA HIS A 38 9.89 -14.19 13.23
C HIS A 38 8.42 -14.21 12.79
N GLU A 39 7.53 -14.71 13.64
CA GLU A 39 6.09 -14.84 13.34
C GLU A 39 5.43 -13.50 12.93
N ASN A 40 5.91 -12.40 13.50
CA ASN A 40 5.42 -11.05 13.25
C ASN A 40 6.29 -10.28 12.23
N GLU A 41 7.10 -10.96 11.44
CA GLU A 41 7.95 -10.36 10.43
C GLU A 41 7.60 -10.95 9.05
N LEU A 42 7.52 -10.08 8.05
CA LEU A 42 7.44 -10.47 6.64
C LEU A 42 8.64 -9.89 5.90
N ASN A 43 9.22 -10.68 5.01
CA ASN A 43 10.13 -10.15 4.00
C ASN A 43 9.30 -9.59 2.85
N THR A 44 9.77 -8.49 2.26
CA THR A 44 9.08 -7.84 1.14
C THR A 44 10.02 -7.71 -0.04
N THR A 45 9.49 -8.00 -1.22
CA THR A 45 10.11 -7.64 -2.49
C THR A 45 9.17 -6.70 -3.22
N GLU A 46 9.65 -5.52 -3.56
CA GLU A 46 8.90 -4.50 -4.28
C GLU A 46 9.53 -4.28 -5.66
N ILE A 47 8.68 -4.14 -6.67
CA ILE A 47 9.07 -3.78 -8.02
C ILE A 47 8.18 -2.61 -8.43
N MET A 48 8.79 -1.48 -8.74
CA MET A 48 8.08 -0.27 -9.12
C MET A 48 8.64 0.28 -10.42
N ARG A 49 7.75 0.77 -11.28
CA ARG A 49 8.10 1.62 -12.40
C ARG A 49 7.75 3.04 -12.00
N VAL A 50 8.76 3.86 -11.79
CA VAL A 50 8.63 5.30 -11.51
C VAL A 50 9.11 6.04 -12.76
N ASN A 51 8.19 6.74 -13.43
CA ASN A 51 8.40 7.27 -14.77
C ASN A 51 8.89 6.16 -15.75
N GLU A 52 10.08 6.32 -16.32
CA GLU A 52 10.70 5.35 -17.23
C GLU A 52 11.73 4.42 -16.55
N THR A 53 11.84 4.51 -15.21
CA THR A 53 12.83 3.74 -14.44
C THR A 53 12.15 2.62 -13.65
N CYS A 54 12.65 1.40 -13.84
CA CYS A 54 12.26 0.26 -13.01
C CYS A 54 13.20 0.16 -11.80
N VAL A 55 12.62 0.21 -10.60
CA VAL A 55 13.29 0.07 -9.32
C VAL A 55 12.85 -1.25 -8.69
N ARG A 56 13.81 -2.01 -8.14
CA ARG A 56 13.54 -3.26 -7.43
C ARG A 56 14.19 -3.24 -6.06
N THR A 57 13.39 -3.51 -5.04
CA THR A 57 13.80 -3.53 -3.64
C THR A 57 13.61 -4.94 -3.09
N ASN A 58 14.68 -5.60 -2.65
CA ASN A 58 14.66 -7.01 -2.20
C ASN A 58 14.92 -7.19 -0.70
N SER A 59 15.19 -6.11 0.03
CA SER A 59 15.69 -6.13 1.41
C SER A 59 14.83 -5.35 2.40
N SER A 60 13.59 -5.02 2.02
CA SER A 60 12.62 -4.40 2.92
C SER A 60 11.91 -5.45 3.78
N LYS A 61 11.44 -5.01 4.96
CA LYS A 61 10.71 -5.85 5.91
C LYS A 61 9.40 -5.18 6.32
N ILE A 62 8.39 -5.98 6.61
CA ILE A 62 7.19 -5.55 7.33
C ILE A 62 7.20 -6.15 8.72
N LEU A 63 7.04 -5.32 9.74
CA LEU A 63 6.74 -5.75 11.09
C LEU A 63 5.23 -5.67 11.34
N ILE A 64 4.64 -6.76 11.81
CA ILE A 64 3.21 -6.89 12.08
C ILE A 64 2.96 -6.68 13.57
N PHE A 65 2.21 -5.63 13.89
CA PHE A 65 1.73 -5.36 15.24
C PHE A 65 0.28 -5.84 15.34
N GLN A 66 0.11 -7.12 15.73
CA GLN A 66 -1.19 -7.81 15.74
C GLN A 66 -2.27 -7.08 16.57
N HIS A 67 -1.90 -6.49 17.71
CA HIS A 67 -2.85 -5.85 18.63
C HIS A 67 -3.64 -4.69 18.01
N ASN A 68 -3.11 -4.03 16.97
CA ASN A 68 -3.71 -2.86 16.33
C ASN A 68 -3.72 -2.98 14.79
N SER A 69 -3.62 -4.19 14.24
CA SER A 69 -3.55 -4.45 12.79
C SER A 69 -2.62 -3.48 12.05
N THR A 70 -1.48 -3.15 12.65
CA THR A 70 -0.56 -2.13 12.12
C THR A 70 0.62 -2.82 11.47
N LEU A 71 0.94 -2.40 10.26
CA LEU A 71 2.11 -2.82 9.51
C LEU A 71 3.13 -1.69 9.54
N MET A 72 4.38 -2.00 9.86
CA MET A 72 5.48 -1.06 9.74
C MET A 72 6.45 -1.55 8.68
N HIS A 73 6.59 -0.78 7.62
CA HIS A 73 7.60 -1.00 6.60
C HIS A 73 8.92 -0.42 7.06
N VAL A 74 9.96 -1.24 6.99
CA VAL A 74 11.31 -0.93 7.37
C VAL A 74 12.17 -1.11 6.13
N TYR A 75 12.67 0.00 5.59
CA TYR A 75 13.61 0.01 4.50
C TYR A 75 14.71 1.04 4.76
N GLU A 76 15.95 0.56 4.89
CA GLU A 76 17.09 1.36 5.33
C GLU A 76 16.81 2.15 6.64
N GLN A 77 16.81 3.48 6.57
CA GLN A 77 16.49 4.38 7.69
C GLN A 77 15.05 4.93 7.62
N VAL A 78 14.28 4.52 6.61
CA VAL A 78 12.91 4.97 6.40
C VAL A 78 11.96 3.98 7.06
N HIS A 79 11.10 4.52 7.91
CA HIS A 79 10.02 3.79 8.55
C HIS A 79 8.70 4.40 8.10
N SER A 80 7.84 3.62 7.46
CA SER A 80 6.46 4.00 7.19
C SER A 80 5.53 3.05 7.94
N THR A 81 4.42 3.58 8.44
CA THR A 81 3.42 2.78 9.15
C THR A 81 2.09 2.86 8.45
N ALA A 82 1.37 1.75 8.39
CA ALA A 82 0.04 1.68 7.84
C ALA A 82 -0.86 0.81 8.71
N HIS A 83 -2.12 1.21 8.83
CA HIS A 83 -3.16 0.38 9.41
C HIS A 83 -3.78 -0.48 8.31
N LEU A 84 -3.87 -1.79 8.56
CA LEU A 84 -4.47 -2.76 7.67
C LEU A 84 -5.99 -2.73 7.84
N ILE A 85 -6.69 -2.27 6.80
CA ILE A 85 -8.16 -2.24 6.72
C ILE A 85 -8.60 -3.38 5.81
N GLN A 86 -8.08 -4.60 5.96
CA GLN A 86 -8.34 -5.66 4.99
C GLN A 86 -9.84 -6.01 4.94
N THR A 87 -10.48 -5.76 3.79
CA THR A 87 -11.92 -6.00 3.58
C THR A 87 -12.20 -7.32 2.85
N ASP A 88 -11.23 -7.85 2.09
CA ASP A 88 -11.36 -9.08 1.28
C ASP A 88 -10.03 -9.89 1.23
N LYS A 89 -10.08 -11.16 0.83
CA LYS A 89 -8.92 -12.03 0.55
C LYS A 89 -8.08 -11.53 -0.62
N ASP A 90 -8.74 -10.92 -1.61
CA ASP A 90 -8.10 -10.47 -2.85
C ASP A 90 -7.84 -8.97 -2.90
N LEU A 91 -8.13 -8.26 -1.80
CA LEU A 91 -7.89 -6.83 -1.64
C LEU A 91 -7.05 -6.50 -0.43
N LEU A 92 -6.29 -5.44 -0.57
CA LEU A 92 -5.47 -4.89 0.48
C LEU A 92 -5.65 -3.37 0.52
N LEU A 93 -6.37 -2.91 1.55
CA LEU A 93 -6.50 -1.50 1.89
C LEU A 93 -5.55 -1.16 3.03
N LEU A 94 -4.66 -0.20 2.78
CA LEU A 94 -3.69 0.28 3.76
C LEU A 94 -3.89 1.78 4.00
N GLN A 95 -4.22 2.13 5.24
CA GLN A 95 -4.28 3.52 5.67
C GLN A 95 -2.92 3.94 6.24
N HIS A 96 -2.21 4.77 5.48
CA HIS A 96 -0.88 5.24 5.82
C HIS A 96 -0.93 6.26 6.96
N ARG A 97 -0.06 6.08 7.95
CA ARG A 97 0.11 6.95 9.12
C ARG A 97 1.48 7.63 9.05
N ASN A 98 1.50 8.84 8.51
CA ASN A 98 2.66 9.74 8.55
C ASN A 98 2.31 10.93 9.46
N GLY A 99 2.39 10.71 10.77
CA GLY A 99 1.84 11.63 11.77
C GLY A 99 0.32 11.74 11.67
N ASN A 100 -0.20 12.97 11.61
CA ASN A 100 -1.64 13.24 11.45
C ASN A 100 -2.07 13.43 9.98
N VAL A 101 -1.20 13.09 9.03
CA VAL A 101 -1.46 13.29 7.60
C VAL A 101 -2.03 12.01 7.00
N PRO A 102 -3.28 12.04 6.49
CA PRO A 102 -3.92 10.84 5.98
C PRO A 102 -3.31 10.42 4.63
N GLY A 103 -3.31 9.11 4.41
CA GLY A 103 -3.11 8.49 3.11
C GLY A 103 -3.81 7.14 3.07
N LEU A 104 -4.18 6.70 1.89
CA LEU A 104 -4.82 5.40 1.66
C LEU A 104 -4.30 4.81 0.36
N SER A 105 -4.04 3.53 0.34
CA SER A 105 -3.74 2.79 -0.88
C SER A 105 -4.59 1.54 -1.01
N LEU A 106 -4.89 1.20 -2.25
CA LEU A 106 -5.56 -0.01 -2.68
C LEU A 106 -4.57 -0.85 -3.49
N SER A 107 -4.44 -2.11 -3.08
CA SER A 107 -3.76 -3.14 -3.85
C SER A 107 -4.67 -4.36 -3.98
N ALA A 108 -4.47 -5.14 -5.03
CA ALA A 108 -5.26 -6.34 -5.30
C ALA A 108 -4.38 -7.45 -5.86
N ARG A 109 -4.89 -8.68 -5.90
CA ARG A 109 -4.17 -9.82 -6.50
C ARG A 109 -3.99 -9.69 -8.01
N THR A 110 -4.87 -8.93 -8.66
CA THR A 110 -4.79 -8.58 -10.08
C THR A 110 -5.25 -7.13 -10.27
N LEU A 111 -4.90 -6.51 -11.40
CA LEU A 111 -5.41 -5.16 -11.74
C LEU A 111 -6.93 -5.14 -12.01
N ASN A 112 -7.57 -6.30 -12.16
CA ASN A 112 -9.01 -6.40 -12.36
C ASN A 112 -9.73 -6.30 -11.02
N VAL A 113 -9.93 -5.07 -10.55
CA VAL A 113 -10.70 -4.78 -9.33
C VAL A 113 -12.17 -4.65 -9.67
N SER A 114 -13.05 -5.25 -8.87
CA SER A 114 -14.49 -5.15 -9.07
C SER A 114 -15.00 -3.72 -8.82
N LYS A 115 -16.17 -3.39 -9.38
CA LYS A 115 -16.79 -2.08 -9.13
C LYS A 115 -17.10 -1.87 -7.65
N GLU A 116 -17.60 -2.89 -6.96
CA GLU A 116 -17.94 -2.83 -5.53
C GLU A 116 -16.72 -2.48 -4.68
N HIS A 117 -15.60 -3.16 -4.95
CA HIS A 117 -14.32 -2.94 -4.29
C HIS A 117 -13.74 -1.54 -4.52
N LEU A 118 -13.88 -1.00 -5.74
CA LEU A 118 -13.48 0.38 -6.04
C LEU A 118 -14.36 1.40 -5.31
N GLU A 119 -15.67 1.16 -5.21
CA GLU A 119 -16.57 2.05 -4.48
C GLU A 119 -16.32 2.02 -2.96
N GLU A 120 -15.98 0.85 -2.39
CA GLU A 120 -15.52 0.76 -0.99
C GLU A 120 -14.26 1.59 -0.75
N PHE A 121 -13.25 1.47 -1.64
CA PHE A 121 -12.04 2.29 -1.57
C PHE A 121 -12.35 3.80 -1.63
N LYS A 122 -13.22 4.23 -2.55
CA LYS A 122 -13.66 5.64 -2.64
C LYS A 122 -14.41 6.10 -1.40
N ALA A 123 -15.26 5.25 -0.81
CA ALA A 123 -15.96 5.59 0.43
C ALA A 123 -14.97 5.84 1.57
N HIS A 124 -13.93 5.00 1.71
CA HIS A 124 -12.85 5.22 2.67
C HIS A 124 -12.08 6.53 2.42
N LEU A 125 -11.77 6.83 1.16
CA LEU A 125 -11.13 8.10 0.78
C LEU A 125 -11.97 9.31 1.18
N HIS A 126 -13.28 9.28 0.90
CA HIS A 126 -14.20 10.35 1.27
C HIS A 126 -14.26 10.54 2.79
N CYS A 127 -14.29 9.46 3.58
CA CYS A 127 -14.21 9.54 5.05
C CYS A 127 -12.90 10.19 5.55
N LEU A 128 -11.82 10.08 4.79
CA LEU A 128 -10.53 10.72 5.07
C LEU A 128 -10.43 12.14 4.49
N GLY A 129 -11.49 12.63 3.87
CA GLY A 129 -11.60 13.97 3.30
C GLY A 129 -10.78 14.15 2.02
N PHE A 130 -10.58 13.09 1.23
CA PHE A 130 -10.04 13.17 -0.12
C PHE A 130 -11.14 13.38 -1.16
N THR A 131 -10.81 14.09 -2.23
CA THR A 131 -11.64 14.20 -3.43
C THR A 131 -11.16 13.26 -4.54
N GLU A 132 -11.97 13.06 -5.59
CA GLU A 132 -11.65 12.11 -6.68
C GLU A 132 -10.38 12.51 -7.47
N ASP A 133 -10.11 13.81 -7.60
CA ASP A 133 -8.92 14.35 -8.26
C ASP A 133 -7.62 14.19 -7.44
N GLU A 134 -7.74 13.80 -6.16
CA GLU A 134 -6.60 13.49 -5.29
C GLU A 134 -6.22 11.99 -5.30
N VAL A 135 -6.84 11.21 -6.19
CA VAL A 135 -6.62 9.76 -6.33
C VAL A 135 -5.79 9.47 -7.58
N PHE A 136 -4.70 8.73 -7.39
CA PHE A 136 -3.79 8.34 -8.45
C PHE A 136 -3.91 6.84 -8.69
N PHE A 137 -4.33 6.47 -9.90
CA PHE A 137 -4.36 5.08 -10.38
C PHE A 137 -3.07 4.77 -11.15
N VAL A 138 -2.57 3.56 -11.01
CA VAL A 138 -1.50 3.07 -11.89
C VAL A 138 -2.04 2.79 -13.29
N SER A 139 -1.18 2.91 -14.30
CA SER A 139 -1.53 2.88 -15.73
C SER A 139 -0.66 1.90 -16.51
#